data_AF-A0A9X5XJ18-F1
#
_entry.id   AF-A0A9X5XJ18-F1
#
_cell.length_a   1.000
_cell.length_b   1.000
_cell.length_c   1.000
_cell.angle_alpha   90.00
_cell.angle_beta   90.00
_cell.angle_gamma   90.00
#
_symmetry.space_group_name_H-M   'P 1'
#
loop_
_entity.id
_entity.type
_entity.pdbx_description
1 polymer ?
#
loop_
_entity_poly.entity_id
_entity_poly.type
_entity_poly.pdbx_seq_one_letter_code
_entity_poly.pdbx_strand_id
1 'polypeptide(L)'
;TLLDTAYVSSGFGQPPNHHQLRFSDGSAEAWAERSSLLKDRDHARIGAAIHSVRAVPAGQLATVARWAEERQAPLHVHLSEQTAENDACQAAHGCTPTRLLADHGVLGSRTTGVHNTHLTDEDIALLGDSRTGTCMCPTTERDLADGIGPAAALQRAGSPLSLGSDSHAVIDLLEEARAMELNERLRTRTRGHWTAAALLR
;
A
#
# COMPACT_ATOMS: atom_id res chain seq x y z
N THR A 1 11.21 -10.90 2.41
CA THR A 1 9.84 -11.35 2.12
C THR A 1 9.63 -11.32 0.62
N LEU A 2 9.00 -12.33 0.04
CA LEU A 2 8.53 -12.33 -1.34
C LEU A 2 7.02 -12.18 -1.31
N LEU A 3 6.49 -11.12 -1.93
CA LEU A 3 5.05 -10.86 -2.00
C LEU A 3 4.52 -11.36 -3.34
N ASP A 4 3.52 -12.24 -3.31
CA ASP A 4 2.79 -12.63 -4.51
C ASP A 4 1.58 -11.72 -4.69
N THR A 5 1.47 -11.10 -5.86
CA THR A 5 0.51 -10.01 -6.09
C THR A 5 -0.76 -10.54 -6.74
N ALA A 6 -1.90 -10.29 -6.11
CA ALA A 6 -3.21 -10.50 -6.69
C ALA A 6 -3.54 -9.36 -7.66
N TYR A 7 -3.83 -9.73 -8.91
CA TYR A 7 -4.19 -8.83 -9.99
C TYR A 7 -5.30 -9.45 -10.84
N VAL A 8 -6.45 -8.79 -10.92
CA VAL A 8 -7.68 -9.35 -11.52
C VAL A 8 -8.31 -8.39 -12.54
N SER A 9 -8.12 -7.08 -12.39
CA SER A 9 -8.73 -6.05 -13.24
C SER A 9 -7.73 -4.99 -13.69
N SER A 10 -8.03 -4.31 -14.80
CA SER A 10 -7.24 -3.15 -15.29
C SER A 10 -7.68 -1.82 -14.66
N GLY A 11 -8.83 -1.83 -14.01
CA GLY A 11 -9.50 -0.72 -13.34
C GLY A 11 -10.86 -1.19 -12.81
N PHE A 12 -11.61 -0.30 -12.16
CA PHE A 12 -12.94 -0.65 -11.65
C PHE A 12 -13.87 -1.14 -12.77
N GLY A 13 -14.30 -2.40 -12.67
CA GLY A 13 -15.20 -3.04 -13.65
C GLY A 13 -14.56 -3.33 -15.02
N GLN A 14 -13.24 -3.20 -15.18
CA GLN A 14 -12.56 -3.36 -16.47
C GLN A 14 -11.70 -4.64 -16.49
N PRO A 15 -11.84 -5.50 -17.52
CA PRO A 15 -11.00 -6.68 -17.65
C PRO A 15 -9.53 -6.29 -17.91
N PRO A 16 -8.56 -7.16 -17.55
CA PRO A 16 -7.15 -6.94 -17.89
C PRO A 16 -6.95 -6.80 -19.40
N ASN A 17 -6.10 -5.86 -19.82
CA ASN A 17 -5.68 -5.76 -21.21
C ASN A 17 -4.63 -6.83 -21.55
N HIS A 18 -4.26 -6.94 -22.84
CA HIS A 18 -3.29 -7.92 -23.33
C HIS A 18 -1.97 -7.95 -22.53
N HIS A 19 -1.43 -6.80 -22.13
CA HIS A 19 -0.19 -6.73 -21.35
C HIS A 19 -0.39 -7.09 -19.88
N GLN A 20 -1.58 -6.88 -19.33
CA GLN A 20 -1.90 -7.16 -17.94
C GLN A 20 -2.30 -8.62 -17.70
N LEU A 21 -2.75 -9.33 -18.73
CA LEU A 21 -3.11 -10.76 -18.64
C LEU A 21 -1.99 -11.62 -18.06
N ARG A 22 -0.71 -11.26 -18.32
CA ARG A 22 0.45 -11.99 -17.77
C ARG A 22 0.58 -11.90 -16.25
N PHE A 23 -0.12 -10.98 -15.60
CA PHE A 23 -0.12 -10.80 -14.15
C PHE A 23 -1.36 -11.40 -13.48
N SER A 24 -2.36 -11.80 -14.27
CA SER A 24 -3.67 -12.18 -13.73
C SER A 24 -3.88 -13.67 -13.70
N ASP A 25 -4.34 -14.16 -12.56
CA ASP A 25 -4.88 -15.51 -12.38
C ASP A 25 -6.38 -15.59 -12.73
N GLY A 26 -6.97 -14.49 -13.21
CA GLY A 26 -8.39 -14.39 -13.56
C GLY A 26 -9.34 -14.21 -12.37
N SER A 27 -8.95 -14.63 -11.16
CA SER A 27 -9.68 -14.40 -9.90
C SER A 27 -8.74 -14.44 -8.69
N ALA A 28 -9.15 -13.84 -7.58
CA ALA A 28 -8.44 -13.93 -6.31
C ALA A 28 -8.43 -15.36 -5.76
N GLU A 29 -9.43 -16.18 -6.05
CA GLU A 29 -9.47 -17.60 -5.68
C GLU A 29 -8.37 -18.38 -6.41
N ALA A 30 -8.25 -18.22 -7.72
CA ALA A 30 -7.19 -18.85 -8.51
C ALA A 30 -5.79 -18.35 -8.09
N TRP A 31 -5.66 -17.05 -7.80
CA TRP A 31 -4.44 -16.49 -7.19
C TRP A 31 -4.13 -17.16 -5.84
N ALA A 32 -5.13 -17.36 -4.96
CA ALA A 32 -4.94 -17.96 -3.65
C ALA A 32 -4.54 -19.44 -3.75
N GLU A 33 -5.11 -20.19 -4.70
CA GLU A 33 -4.71 -21.57 -5.02
C GLU A 33 -3.24 -21.63 -5.47
N ARG A 34 -2.86 -20.81 -6.45
CA ARG A 34 -1.47 -20.73 -6.95
C ARG A 34 -0.50 -20.30 -5.86
N SER A 35 -0.83 -19.25 -5.12
CA SER A 35 0.00 -18.70 -4.03
C SER A 35 0.21 -19.71 -2.90
N SER A 36 -0.78 -20.59 -2.64
CA SER A 36 -0.67 -21.64 -1.63
C SER A 36 0.34 -22.74 -1.99
N LEU A 37 0.80 -22.81 -3.23
CA LEU A 37 1.88 -23.71 -3.65
C LEU A 37 3.28 -23.17 -3.27
N LEU A 38 3.39 -21.86 -2.99
CA LEU A 38 4.63 -21.24 -2.54
C LEU A 38 4.93 -21.63 -1.09
N LYS A 39 6.21 -21.80 -0.79
CA LYS A 39 6.68 -22.21 0.54
C LYS A 39 7.78 -21.29 1.01
N ASP A 40 7.75 -20.98 2.31
CA ASP A 40 8.84 -20.31 2.99
C ASP A 40 10.16 -21.08 2.83
N ARG A 41 11.26 -20.34 2.83
CA ARG A 41 12.65 -20.81 2.81
C ARG A 41 13.43 -20.05 3.89
N ASP A 42 14.62 -20.53 4.25
CA ASP A 42 15.46 -19.94 5.29
C ASP A 42 15.72 -18.43 5.11
N HIS A 43 15.76 -17.95 3.86
CA HIS A 43 16.01 -16.55 3.50
C HIS A 43 14.77 -15.83 2.93
N ALA A 44 13.62 -16.49 2.86
CA ALA A 44 12.43 -15.94 2.22
C ALA A 44 11.14 -16.37 2.93
N ARG A 45 10.39 -15.39 3.41
CA ARG A 45 9.01 -15.53 3.83
C ARG A 45 8.07 -15.15 2.70
N ILE A 46 7.02 -15.92 2.47
CA ILE A 46 5.97 -15.60 1.50
C ILE A 46 4.94 -14.67 2.14
N GLY A 47 4.53 -13.65 1.40
CA GLY A 47 3.42 -12.77 1.74
C GLY A 47 2.52 -12.54 0.53
N ALA A 48 1.47 -11.77 0.74
CA ALA A 48 0.51 -11.40 -0.28
C ALA A 48 0.61 -9.91 -0.60
N ALA A 49 0.20 -9.54 -1.80
CA ALA A 49 -0.06 -8.15 -2.14
C ALA A 49 -1.40 -8.04 -2.87
N ILE A 50 -2.24 -7.10 -2.47
CA ILE A 50 -3.33 -6.60 -3.31
C ILE A 50 -2.69 -5.52 -4.18
N HIS A 51 -2.68 -5.65 -5.51
CA HIS A 51 -2.02 -4.65 -6.35
C HIS A 51 -2.56 -3.23 -6.05
N SER A 52 -3.88 -3.07 -6.09
CA SER A 52 -4.61 -1.87 -5.63
C SER A 52 -6.12 -2.19 -5.65
N VAL A 53 -6.95 -1.31 -5.08
CA VAL A 53 -8.42 -1.43 -5.16
C VAL A 53 -8.96 -1.37 -6.60
N ARG A 54 -8.17 -0.82 -7.53
CA ARG A 54 -8.49 -0.79 -8.97
C ARG A 54 -8.25 -2.13 -9.65
N ALA A 55 -7.31 -2.92 -9.13
CA ALA A 55 -6.82 -4.14 -9.75
C ALA A 55 -7.37 -5.42 -9.09
N VAL A 56 -7.97 -5.32 -7.89
CA VAL A 56 -8.69 -6.43 -7.26
C VAL A 56 -10.12 -5.97 -6.96
N PRO A 57 -11.14 -6.57 -7.59
CA PRO A 57 -12.53 -6.21 -7.35
C PRO A 57 -12.90 -6.27 -5.86
N ALA A 58 -13.74 -5.34 -5.40
CA ALA A 58 -14.14 -5.23 -4.00
C ALA A 58 -14.57 -6.56 -3.36
N GLY A 59 -15.43 -7.32 -4.04
CA GLY A 59 -15.90 -8.64 -3.58
C GLY A 59 -14.82 -9.73 -3.46
N GLN A 60 -13.62 -9.49 -3.97
CA GLN A 60 -12.48 -10.41 -3.95
C GLN A 60 -11.35 -9.97 -2.99
N LEU A 61 -11.40 -8.75 -2.44
CA LEU A 61 -10.40 -8.24 -1.50
C LEU A 61 -10.29 -9.13 -0.25
N ALA A 62 -11.43 -9.56 0.29
CA ALA A 62 -11.50 -10.41 1.48
C ALA A 62 -10.86 -11.80 1.25
N THR A 63 -10.85 -12.31 0.01
CA THR A 63 -10.18 -13.57 -0.33
C THR A 63 -8.67 -13.45 -0.11
N VAL A 64 -8.07 -12.35 -0.55
CA VAL A 64 -6.63 -12.07 -0.38
C VAL A 64 -6.28 -11.80 1.08
N ALA A 65 -7.11 -11.01 1.78
CA ALA A 65 -6.93 -10.72 3.20
C ALA A 65 -6.98 -11.99 4.05
N ARG A 66 -8.00 -12.84 3.85
CA ARG A 66 -8.13 -14.12 4.55
C ARG A 66 -6.96 -15.05 4.28
N TRP A 67 -6.48 -15.14 3.02
CA TRP A 67 -5.31 -15.95 2.70
C TRP A 67 -4.10 -15.55 3.53
N ALA A 68 -3.84 -14.24 3.64
CA ALA A 68 -2.74 -13.69 4.42
C ALA A 68 -2.95 -13.95 5.93
N GLU A 69 -4.16 -13.74 6.44
CA GLU A 69 -4.49 -13.95 7.85
C GLU A 69 -4.33 -15.41 8.30
N GLU A 70 -4.89 -16.36 7.55
CA GLU A 70 -4.79 -17.80 7.84
C GLU A 70 -3.33 -18.28 7.92
N ARG A 71 -2.45 -17.68 7.10
CA ARG A 71 -1.02 -17.99 7.05
C ARG A 71 -0.18 -17.11 7.96
N GLN A 72 -0.81 -16.17 8.67
CA GLN A 72 -0.13 -15.14 9.44
C GLN A 72 0.93 -14.42 8.60
N ALA A 73 0.69 -14.24 7.29
CA ALA A 73 1.61 -13.69 6.31
C ALA A 73 1.52 -12.16 6.26
N PRO A 74 2.57 -11.45 5.80
CA PRO A 74 2.48 -10.02 5.51
C PRO A 74 1.56 -9.77 4.32
N LEU A 75 0.81 -8.68 4.36
CA LEU A 75 -0.04 -8.21 3.27
C LEU A 75 0.36 -6.79 2.88
N HIS A 76 0.57 -6.51 1.60
CA HIS A 76 0.85 -5.16 1.11
C HIS A 76 -0.24 -4.71 0.13
N VAL A 77 -0.43 -3.40 0.01
CA VAL A 77 -1.35 -2.82 -0.97
C VAL A 77 -0.89 -1.42 -1.37
N HIS A 78 -0.86 -1.12 -2.67
CA HIS A 78 -0.75 0.28 -3.10
C HIS A 78 -2.06 0.98 -2.75
N LEU A 79 -1.95 2.08 -2.01
CA LEU A 79 -3.09 2.72 -1.39
C LEU A 79 -3.02 4.22 -1.57
N SER A 80 -4.00 4.77 -2.30
CA SER A 80 -4.22 6.21 -2.38
C SER A 80 -2.98 7.00 -2.85
N GLU A 81 -2.25 6.41 -3.79
CA GLU A 81 -1.06 6.98 -4.41
C GLU A 81 -1.40 8.23 -5.23
N GLN A 82 -2.43 8.16 -6.07
CA GLN A 82 -2.87 9.24 -6.96
C GLN A 82 -4.30 9.69 -6.65
N THR A 83 -4.60 10.98 -6.85
CA THR A 83 -5.97 11.51 -6.71
C THR A 83 -6.96 10.83 -7.64
N ALA A 84 -6.53 10.46 -8.86
CA ALA A 84 -7.37 9.75 -9.82
C ALA A 84 -7.83 8.37 -9.31
N GLU A 85 -7.03 7.68 -8.50
CA GLU A 85 -7.48 6.44 -7.84
C GLU A 85 -8.60 6.71 -6.85
N ASN A 86 -8.46 7.76 -6.04
CA ASN A 86 -9.46 8.16 -5.05
C ASN A 86 -10.77 8.58 -5.71
N ASP A 87 -10.70 9.42 -6.74
CA ASP A 87 -11.86 9.87 -7.51
C ASP A 87 -12.59 8.70 -8.16
N ALA A 88 -11.84 7.76 -8.76
CA ALA A 88 -12.43 6.58 -9.37
C ALA A 88 -13.06 5.63 -8.34
N CYS A 89 -12.43 5.47 -7.16
CA CYS A 89 -12.99 4.67 -6.06
C CYS A 89 -14.28 5.31 -5.52
N GLN A 90 -14.29 6.63 -5.34
CA GLN A 90 -15.45 7.38 -4.92
C GLN A 90 -16.61 7.25 -5.92
N ALA A 91 -16.32 7.31 -7.22
CA ALA A 91 -17.33 7.14 -8.27
C ALA A 91 -17.89 5.71 -8.32
N ALA A 92 -17.06 4.69 -8.11
CA ALA A 92 -17.45 3.28 -8.22
C ALA A 92 -18.12 2.73 -6.95
N HIS A 93 -17.65 3.16 -5.77
CA HIS A 93 -18.00 2.58 -4.47
C HIS A 93 -18.54 3.57 -3.46
N GLY A 94 -18.57 4.88 -3.77
CA GLY A 94 -19.07 5.91 -2.86
C GLY A 94 -18.18 6.20 -1.66
N CYS A 95 -16.94 5.68 -1.64
CA CYS A 95 -15.99 5.84 -0.54
C CYS A 95 -14.53 5.91 -1.03
N THR A 96 -13.62 6.22 -0.11
CA THR A 96 -12.16 6.23 -0.35
C THR A 96 -11.61 4.81 -0.51
N PRO A 97 -10.44 4.63 -1.17
CA PRO A 97 -9.75 3.35 -1.21
C PRO A 97 -9.50 2.76 0.19
N THR A 98 -9.11 3.58 1.16
CA THR A 98 -8.85 3.14 2.53
C THR A 98 -10.12 2.62 3.22
N ARG A 99 -11.24 3.33 3.09
CA ARG A 99 -12.54 2.87 3.60
C ARG A 99 -12.94 1.54 2.95
N LEU A 100 -12.80 1.42 1.64
CA LEU A 100 -13.10 0.17 0.93
C LEU A 100 -12.26 -1.01 1.45
N LEU A 101 -10.95 -0.80 1.64
CA LEU A 101 -10.08 -1.82 2.23
C LEU A 101 -10.49 -2.19 3.67
N ALA A 102 -10.90 -1.20 4.48
CA ALA A 102 -11.39 -1.42 5.83
C ALA A 102 -12.67 -2.27 5.84
N ASP A 103 -13.64 -1.93 4.99
CA ASP A 103 -14.93 -2.61 4.89
C ASP A 103 -14.79 -4.08 4.43
N HIS A 104 -13.70 -4.39 3.73
CA HIS A 104 -13.36 -5.75 3.28
C HIS A 104 -12.32 -6.47 4.16
N GLY A 105 -12.01 -5.95 5.34
CA GLY A 105 -11.15 -6.62 6.32
C GLY A 105 -9.67 -6.70 5.93
N VAL A 106 -9.21 -5.81 5.04
CA VAL A 106 -7.81 -5.80 4.58
C VAL A 106 -6.89 -5.10 5.59
N LEU A 107 -7.39 -4.08 6.30
CA LEU A 107 -6.58 -3.30 7.23
C LEU A 107 -6.24 -4.12 8.49
N GLY A 108 -5.02 -3.94 9.02
CA GLY A 108 -4.56 -4.60 10.23
C GLY A 108 -3.05 -4.56 10.43
N SER A 109 -2.59 -5.02 11.60
CA SER A 109 -1.17 -4.98 12.00
C SER A 109 -0.18 -5.78 11.14
N ARG A 110 -0.67 -6.60 10.20
CA ARG A 110 0.16 -7.32 9.21
C ARG A 110 0.07 -6.71 7.80
N THR A 111 -0.75 -5.68 7.64
CA THR A 111 -0.98 -4.99 6.38
C THR A 111 -0.11 -3.74 6.30
N THR A 112 0.48 -3.49 5.15
CA THR A 112 1.22 -2.26 4.83
C THR A 112 0.58 -1.57 3.63
N GLY A 113 0.05 -0.37 3.83
CA GLY A 113 -0.31 0.52 2.73
C GLY A 113 0.94 1.19 2.19
N VAL A 114 1.19 1.07 0.89
CA VAL A 114 2.29 1.73 0.18
C VAL A 114 1.77 3.05 -0.39
N HIS A 115 2.59 4.10 -0.30
CA HIS A 115 2.31 5.51 -0.65
C HIS A 115 1.47 6.25 0.38
N ASN A 116 0.18 5.92 0.49
CA ASN A 116 -0.76 6.63 1.38
C ASN A 116 -0.75 8.16 1.16
N THR A 117 -0.61 8.62 -0.09
CA THR A 117 -0.35 10.03 -0.42
C THR A 117 -1.56 10.93 -0.17
N HIS A 118 -2.74 10.51 -0.60
CA HIS A 118 -3.95 11.35 -0.63
C HIS A 118 -5.04 10.89 0.33
N LEU A 119 -4.74 10.93 1.63
CA LEU A 119 -5.67 10.47 2.66
C LEU A 119 -6.54 11.60 3.23
N THR A 120 -7.77 11.24 3.60
CA THR A 120 -8.62 12.06 4.49
C THR A 120 -8.26 11.82 5.96
N ASP A 121 -8.75 12.68 6.86
CA ASP A 121 -8.58 12.49 8.31
C ASP A 121 -9.18 11.17 8.81
N GLU A 122 -10.30 10.75 8.20
CA GLU A 122 -10.95 9.47 8.51
C GLU A 122 -10.10 8.29 8.06
N ASP A 123 -9.47 8.37 6.89
CA ASP A 123 -8.55 7.33 6.41
C ASP A 123 -7.33 7.19 7.32
N ILE A 124 -6.76 8.31 7.77
CA ILE A 124 -5.64 8.33 8.72
C ILE A 124 -6.04 7.66 10.03
N ALA A 125 -7.24 7.95 10.55
CA ALA A 125 -7.76 7.31 11.75
C ALA A 125 -7.92 5.80 11.57
N LEU A 126 -8.51 5.34 10.45
CA LEU A 126 -8.67 3.91 10.15
C LEU A 126 -7.32 3.18 10.11
N LEU A 127 -6.32 3.76 9.44
CA LEU A 127 -4.98 3.16 9.33
C LEU A 127 -4.28 3.11 10.70
N GLY A 128 -4.43 4.17 11.50
CA GLY A 128 -3.91 4.24 12.87
C GLY A 128 -4.56 3.22 13.82
N ASP A 129 -5.90 3.20 13.89
CA ASP A 129 -6.68 2.33 14.77
C ASP A 129 -6.47 0.85 14.46
N SER A 130 -6.35 0.49 13.18
CA SER A 130 -6.04 -0.88 12.73
C SER A 130 -4.56 -1.26 12.90
N ARG A 131 -3.69 -0.29 13.22
CA ARG A 131 -2.22 -0.41 13.22
C ARG A 131 -1.66 -0.90 11.87
N THR A 132 -2.34 -0.53 10.78
CA THR A 132 -1.84 -0.78 9.42
C THR A 132 -0.56 0.01 9.21
N GLY A 133 0.49 -0.63 8.71
CA GLY A 133 1.76 0.01 8.38
C GLY A 133 1.62 0.98 7.21
N THR A 134 2.45 2.02 7.19
CA THR A 134 2.60 2.95 6.08
C THR A 134 4.01 2.87 5.54
N CYS A 135 4.15 2.52 4.25
CA CYS A 135 5.41 2.56 3.54
C CYS A 135 5.44 3.77 2.62
N MET A 136 6.27 4.75 2.95
CA MET A 136 6.47 5.94 2.11
C MET A 136 7.58 5.65 1.10
N CYS A 137 7.41 6.12 -0.13
CA CYS A 137 8.38 5.97 -1.21
C CYS A 137 8.76 7.34 -1.82
N PRO A 138 9.32 8.29 -1.03
CA PRO A 138 9.48 9.68 -1.47
C PRO A 138 10.22 9.90 -2.78
N THR A 139 11.21 9.07 -3.13
CA THR A 139 11.93 9.25 -4.41
C THR A 139 11.03 8.92 -5.60
N THR A 140 10.25 7.85 -5.52
CA THR A 140 9.31 7.45 -6.57
C THR A 140 8.10 8.39 -6.61
N GLU A 141 7.51 8.72 -5.47
CA GLU A 141 6.37 9.64 -5.38
C GLU A 141 6.69 11.02 -5.97
N ARG A 142 7.96 11.46 -5.83
CA ARG A 142 8.48 12.68 -6.45
C ARG A 142 8.68 12.54 -7.96
N ASP A 143 9.18 11.39 -8.43
CA ASP A 143 9.41 11.11 -9.85
C ASP A 143 8.09 11.05 -10.63
N LEU A 144 7.08 10.42 -10.04
CA LEU A 144 5.73 10.29 -10.60
C LEU A 144 4.84 11.50 -10.37
N ALA A 145 5.32 12.47 -9.58
CA ALA A 145 4.59 13.68 -9.19
C ALA A 145 3.26 13.40 -8.47
N ASP A 146 3.23 12.38 -7.61
CA ASP A 146 2.03 11.98 -6.87
C ASP A 146 1.70 13.00 -5.78
N GLY A 147 2.69 13.40 -4.97
CA GLY A 147 2.51 14.38 -3.91
C GLY A 147 3.39 14.11 -2.69
N ILE A 148 3.06 14.74 -1.57
CA ILE A 148 3.70 14.51 -0.26
C ILE A 148 2.64 13.95 0.68
N GLY A 149 2.72 12.65 1.00
CA GLY A 149 1.77 12.01 1.88
C GLY A 149 1.88 12.46 3.36
N PRO A 150 0.82 12.29 4.17
CA PRO A 150 0.73 12.82 5.53
C PRO A 150 1.43 11.92 6.56
N ALA A 151 2.67 11.50 6.30
CA ALA A 151 3.39 10.50 7.09
C ALA A 151 3.48 10.84 8.59
N ALA A 152 3.71 12.12 8.93
CA ALA A 152 3.76 12.56 10.32
C ALA A 152 2.40 12.42 11.03
N ALA A 153 1.30 12.60 10.31
CA ALA A 153 -0.05 12.40 10.86
C ALA A 153 -0.36 10.91 11.04
N LEU A 154 -0.02 10.07 10.07
CA LEU A 154 -0.13 8.61 10.16
C LEU A 154 0.64 8.05 11.36
N GLN A 155 1.89 8.48 11.54
CA GLN A 155 2.69 8.05 12.68
C GLN A 155 2.07 8.47 14.02
N ARG A 156 1.54 9.69 14.13
CA ARG A 156 0.83 10.15 15.33
C ARG A 156 -0.47 9.38 15.58
N ALA A 157 -1.16 8.95 14.53
CA ALA A 157 -2.36 8.12 14.62
C ALA A 157 -2.06 6.66 15.01
N GLY A 158 -0.78 6.25 15.00
CA GLY A 158 -0.36 4.90 15.41
C GLY A 158 -0.06 3.95 14.25
N SER A 159 -0.03 4.43 13.00
CA SER A 159 0.42 3.66 11.84
C SER A 159 1.96 3.54 11.83
N PRO A 160 2.54 2.32 11.89
CA PRO A 160 3.98 2.14 11.83
C PRO A 160 4.57 2.62 10.50
N LEU A 161 5.62 3.44 10.55
CA LEU A 161 6.28 3.99 9.37
C LEU A 161 7.42 3.07 8.87
N SER A 162 7.47 2.85 7.57
CA SER A 162 8.62 2.28 6.85
C SER A 162 8.91 3.06 5.57
N LEU A 163 10.06 2.79 4.94
CA LEU A 163 10.49 3.42 3.69
C LEU A 163 10.73 2.36 2.61
N GLY A 164 10.46 2.70 1.35
CA GLY A 164 10.70 1.83 0.21
C GLY A 164 11.19 2.62 -1.02
N SER A 165 12.04 2.00 -1.84
CA SER A 165 12.52 2.62 -3.09
C SER A 165 11.49 2.58 -4.24
N ASP A 166 10.53 1.65 -4.13
CA ASP A 166 9.50 1.36 -5.13
C ASP A 166 10.03 1.19 -6.57
N SER A 167 9.90 2.19 -7.46
CA SER A 167 10.23 2.11 -8.89
C SER A 167 11.67 1.70 -9.22
N HIS A 168 12.57 1.79 -8.24
CA HIS A 168 14.00 1.54 -8.39
C HIS A 168 14.74 2.56 -9.27
N ALA A 169 14.13 3.69 -9.62
CA ALA A 169 14.83 4.81 -10.27
C ALA A 169 15.99 5.33 -9.39
N VAL A 170 15.78 5.33 -8.07
CA VAL A 170 16.80 5.54 -7.05
C VAL A 170 16.70 4.42 -6.01
N ILE A 171 17.82 3.77 -5.68
CA ILE A 171 17.89 2.77 -4.61
C ILE A 171 18.88 3.25 -3.55
N ASP A 172 18.42 4.16 -2.69
CA ASP A 172 19.23 4.71 -1.59
C ASP A 172 18.33 5.01 -0.38
N LEU A 173 18.46 4.19 0.67
CA LEU A 173 17.67 4.34 1.90
C LEU A 173 17.93 5.67 2.62
N LEU A 174 19.15 6.24 2.50
CA LEU A 174 19.47 7.53 3.10
C LEU A 174 18.80 8.67 2.33
N GLU A 175 18.63 8.54 1.02
CA GLU A 175 17.87 9.49 0.22
C GLU A 175 16.37 9.41 0.54
N GLU A 176 15.79 8.20 0.67
CA GLU A 176 14.38 8.07 1.10
C GLU A 176 14.15 8.75 2.46
N ALA A 177 15.00 8.45 3.44
CA ALA A 177 14.91 9.03 4.78
C ALA A 177 15.12 10.56 4.75
N ARG A 178 16.08 11.05 3.96
CA ARG A 178 16.31 12.48 3.81
C ARG A 178 15.11 13.18 3.18
N ALA A 179 14.53 12.59 2.14
CA ALA A 179 13.40 13.14 1.42
C ALA A 179 12.17 13.28 2.33
N MET A 180 11.89 12.33 3.23
CA MET A 180 10.83 12.47 4.23
C MET A 180 10.90 13.80 5.00
N GLU A 181 12.05 14.07 5.64
CA GLU A 181 12.22 15.28 6.45
C GLU A 181 12.28 16.56 5.58
N LEU A 182 12.92 16.51 4.41
CA LEU A 182 13.04 17.69 3.55
C LEU A 182 11.72 18.08 2.86
N ASN A 183 10.94 17.10 2.42
CA ASN A 183 9.62 17.33 1.82
C ASN A 183 8.67 17.94 2.86
N GLU A 184 8.64 17.39 4.08
CA GLU A 184 7.83 17.93 5.17
C GLU A 184 8.24 19.35 5.55
N ARG A 185 9.53 19.67 5.58
CA ARG A 185 10.00 21.05 5.81
C ARG A 185 9.41 22.04 4.81
N LEU A 186 9.38 21.67 3.54
CA LEU A 186 8.82 22.53 2.49
C LEU A 186 7.31 22.68 2.65
N ARG A 187 6.62 21.57 2.96
CA ARG A 187 5.16 21.54 3.13
C ARG A 187 4.70 22.34 4.34
N THR A 188 5.35 22.19 5.48
CA THR A 188 4.91 22.79 6.77
C THR A 188 5.65 24.08 7.14
N ARG A 189 6.72 24.42 6.42
CA ARG A 189 7.63 25.54 6.73
C ARG A 189 8.30 25.42 8.12
N THR A 190 8.35 24.21 8.68
CA THR A 190 8.92 23.91 10.01
C THR A 190 10.05 22.89 9.88
N ARG A 191 11.03 22.87 10.80
CA ARG A 191 12.12 21.89 10.82
C ARG A 191 11.95 20.88 11.96
N GLY A 192 12.48 19.67 11.79
CA GLY A 192 12.59 18.68 12.85
C GLY A 192 11.34 17.81 13.01
N HIS A 193 10.74 17.36 11.91
CA HIS A 193 9.64 16.39 11.96
C HIS A 193 10.17 15.01 12.36
N TRP A 194 11.34 14.64 11.84
CA TRP A 194 12.08 13.48 12.28
C TRP A 194 13.55 13.79 12.57
N THR A 195 14.08 13.12 13.59
CA THR A 195 15.53 13.00 13.77
C THR A 195 16.07 11.91 12.85
N ALA A 196 17.35 11.97 12.48
CA ALA A 196 17.98 10.90 11.70
C ALA A 196 17.82 9.52 12.37
N ALA A 197 17.95 9.46 13.70
CA ALA A 197 17.77 8.22 14.47
C ALA A 197 16.32 7.70 14.46
N ALA A 198 15.32 8.57 14.24
CA ALA A 198 13.92 8.16 14.16
C ALA A 198 13.57 7.51 12.82
N LEU A 199 14.29 7.86 11.74
CA LEU A 199 14.06 7.31 10.38
C LEU A 199 14.93 6.07 10.07
N LEU A 200 15.88 5.73 10.96
CA LEU A 200 16.77 4.57 10.82
C LEU A 200 16.31 3.34 11.64
N ARG A 201 15.17 3.42 12.31
CA ARG A 201 14.59 2.35 13.14
C ARG A 201 13.45 1.67 12.40
#